data_AF-A0A1J0VXZ4-F1
#
_entry.id   AF-A0A1J0VXZ4-F1
#
_cell.length_a   1.000
_cell.length_b   1.000
_cell.length_c   1.000
_cell.angle_alpha   90.00
_cell.angle_beta   90.00
_cell.angle_gamma   90.00
#
_symmetry.space_group_name_H-M   'P 1'
#
loop_
_entity.id
_entity.type
_entity.pdbx_description
1 polymer ?
#
loop_
_entity_poly.entity_id
_entity_poly.type
_entity_poly.pdbx_seq_one_letter_code
_entity_poly.pdbx_strand_id
1 'polypeptide(L)'
;MTHFTDRSVLQHFGSPAAYNRVYRAAVLPDPAQLVLQRRFDAGGTGVRDDLVDSGSMVRIDFLPGGAPGVDETDRTGVVVATLPGQGAVYVLAKDISLRAAWQTIRAQWPTTLSGVCSALADSRWYSGRP
;
A
#
# COMPACT_ATOMS: atom_id res chain seq x y z
N MET A 1 -11.29 28.15 0.51
CA MET A 1 -10.46 27.82 1.69
C MET A 1 -10.71 26.35 1.97
N THR A 2 -9.94 25.47 1.33
CA THR A 2 -10.25 24.03 1.27
C THR A 2 -9.40 23.32 2.31
N HIS A 3 -10.02 22.93 3.42
CA HIS A 3 -9.42 22.02 4.39
C HIS A 3 -9.25 20.63 3.74
N PHE A 4 -8.09 20.36 3.16
CA PHE A 4 -7.65 19.00 2.88
C PHE A 4 -7.00 18.46 4.16
N THR A 5 -7.78 17.75 4.98
CA THR A 5 -7.24 16.96 6.09
C THR A 5 -7.72 15.52 5.93
N ASP A 6 -7.28 14.86 4.85
CA ASP A 6 -7.42 13.41 4.70
C ASP A 6 -6.03 12.78 4.82
N ARG A 7 -5.50 12.74 6.05
CA ARG A 7 -4.24 12.05 6.38
C ARG A 7 -4.50 10.55 6.45
N SER A 8 -4.83 9.88 5.34
CA SER A 8 -5.43 8.54 5.47
C SER A 8 -4.42 7.39 5.45
N VAL A 9 -3.44 7.44 6.35
CA VAL A 9 -2.91 6.21 6.95
C VAL A 9 -3.99 5.69 7.90
N LEU A 10 -4.52 4.50 7.62
CA LEU A 10 -5.51 3.87 8.49
C LEU A 10 -4.88 3.44 9.82
N GLN A 11 -3.64 2.93 9.77
CA GLN A 11 -2.95 2.44 10.96
C GLN A 11 -1.43 2.40 10.75
N HIS A 12 -0.67 2.66 11.81
CA HIS A 12 0.78 2.53 11.83
C HIS A 12 1.21 1.44 12.83
N PHE A 13 2.18 0.63 12.42
CA PHE A 13 2.80 -0.41 13.25
C PHE A 13 4.31 -0.20 13.29
N GLY A 14 4.89 -0.24 14.49
CA GLY A 14 6.35 -0.11 14.65
C GLY A 14 7.16 -1.35 14.25
N SER A 15 6.52 -2.46 13.84
CA SER A 15 7.22 -3.65 13.32
C SER A 15 6.31 -4.53 12.45
N PRO A 16 6.87 -5.38 11.55
CA PRO A 16 6.09 -6.35 10.78
C PRO A 16 5.44 -7.39 11.69
N ALA A 17 6.11 -7.76 12.79
CA ALA A 17 5.58 -8.68 13.77
C ALA A 17 4.33 -8.13 14.48
N ALA A 18 4.30 -6.83 14.79
CA ALA A 18 3.12 -6.18 15.36
C ALA A 18 1.96 -6.14 14.35
N TYR A 19 2.25 -5.83 13.09
CA TYR A 19 1.29 -5.87 11.99
C TYR A 19 0.68 -7.28 11.81
N ASN A 20 1.54 -8.31 11.69
CA ASN A 20 1.13 -9.70 11.43
C ASN A 20 0.28 -10.31 12.56
N ARG A 21 0.39 -9.81 13.80
CA ARG A 21 -0.50 -10.23 14.91
C ARG A 21 -1.96 -9.82 14.66
N VAL A 22 -2.16 -8.67 14.03
CA VAL A 22 -3.49 -8.09 13.72
C VAL A 22 -3.99 -8.60 12.37
N TYR A 23 -3.14 -8.57 11.34
CA TYR A 23 -3.51 -8.90 9.96
C TYR A 23 -3.10 -10.32 9.55
N ARG A 24 -3.75 -11.32 10.14
CA ARG A 24 -3.40 -12.74 9.93
C ARG A 24 -3.69 -13.28 8.52
N ALA A 25 -4.66 -12.69 7.81
CA ALA A 25 -5.02 -13.08 6.45
C ALA A 25 -4.17 -12.38 5.37
N ALA A 26 -3.44 -11.33 5.75
CA ALA A 26 -2.61 -10.51 4.85
C ALA A 26 -1.21 -10.36 5.45
N VAL A 27 -0.57 -11.49 5.74
CA VAL A 27 0.75 -11.52 6.37
C VAL A 27 1.75 -10.75 5.52
N LEU A 28 2.47 -9.81 6.13
CA LEU A 28 3.66 -9.20 5.56
C LEU A 28 4.81 -10.21 5.71
N PRO A 29 5.30 -10.80 4.61
CA PRO A 29 6.34 -11.82 4.67
C PRO A 29 7.71 -11.21 4.99
N ASP A 30 8.70 -12.08 5.19
CA ASP A 30 10.09 -11.66 5.37
C ASP A 30 10.58 -10.80 4.18
N PRO A 31 11.52 -9.87 4.39
CA PRO A 31 12.00 -8.98 3.33
C PRO A 31 12.49 -9.70 2.08
N ALA A 32 13.12 -10.87 2.25
CA ALA A 32 13.63 -11.69 1.14
C ALA A 32 12.52 -12.32 0.29
N GLN A 33 11.32 -12.55 0.86
CA GLN A 33 10.16 -12.99 0.11
C GLN A 33 9.41 -11.81 -0.49
N LEU A 34 9.41 -10.66 0.18
CA LEU A 34 8.76 -9.45 -0.27
C LEU A 34 9.35 -8.92 -1.59
N VAL A 35 10.66 -9.09 -1.83
CA VAL A 35 11.28 -8.70 -3.12
C VAL A 35 10.78 -9.51 -4.32
N LEU A 36 10.20 -10.69 -4.08
CA LEU A 36 9.64 -11.54 -5.14
C LEU A 36 8.19 -11.16 -5.49
N GLN A 37 7.55 -10.33 -4.66
CA GLN A 37 6.16 -9.94 -4.85
C GLN A 37 6.04 -8.70 -5.74
N ARG A 38 4.94 -8.64 -6.50
CA ARG A 38 4.62 -7.47 -7.31
C ARG A 38 4.24 -6.30 -6.40
N ARG A 39 5.14 -5.33 -6.32
CA ARG A 39 5.02 -4.10 -5.52
C ARG A 39 5.08 -2.87 -6.42
N PHE A 40 4.68 -1.73 -5.88
CA PHE A 40 4.85 -0.45 -6.56
C PHE A 40 6.03 0.32 -5.96
N ASP A 41 6.96 0.70 -6.84
CA ASP A 41 7.99 1.71 -6.59
C ASP A 41 7.91 2.72 -7.74
N ALA A 42 7.97 4.02 -7.43
CA ALA A 42 7.83 5.08 -8.43
C ALA A 42 9.11 5.16 -9.29
N GLY A 43 9.22 4.25 -10.28
CA GLY A 43 10.40 4.12 -11.13
C GLY A 43 11.65 3.65 -10.38
N GLY A 44 11.51 2.72 -9.42
CA GLY A 44 12.63 2.19 -8.64
C GLY A 44 13.14 3.07 -7.49
N THR A 45 12.72 4.35 -7.43
CA THR A 45 13.15 5.29 -6.37
C THR A 45 12.38 5.10 -5.05
N GLY A 46 11.22 4.43 -5.11
CA GLY A 46 10.28 4.36 -4.00
C GLY A 46 9.31 5.54 -3.99
N VAL A 47 8.46 5.59 -2.96
CA VAL A 47 7.47 6.65 -2.73
C VAL A 47 7.92 7.46 -1.53
N ARG A 48 7.90 8.79 -1.62
CA ARG A 48 8.30 9.66 -0.51
C ARG A 48 7.22 9.67 0.57
N ASP A 49 7.62 9.42 1.81
CA ASP A 49 6.77 9.61 2.98
C ASP A 49 6.70 11.09 3.36
N ASP A 50 5.58 11.71 2.97
CA ASP A 50 5.19 13.08 3.28
C ASP A 50 4.06 13.17 4.32
N LEU A 51 3.61 12.03 4.86
CA LEU A 51 2.50 11.99 5.82
C LEU A 51 2.96 12.09 7.27
N VAL A 52 4.12 11.51 7.58
CA VAL A 52 4.77 11.67 8.90
C VAL A 52 6.02 12.56 8.83
N ASP A 53 6.21 13.27 7.71
CA ASP A 53 7.33 14.18 7.42
C ASP A 53 8.71 13.56 7.67
N SER A 54 8.83 12.24 7.51
CA SER A 54 10.10 11.53 7.66
C SER A 54 11.02 11.75 6.46
N GLY A 55 10.46 12.12 5.30
CA GLY A 55 11.17 12.22 4.02
C GLY A 55 11.71 10.89 3.51
N SER A 56 11.38 9.78 4.19
CA SER A 56 11.90 8.46 3.86
C SER A 56 11.28 7.92 2.58
N MET A 57 12.04 7.11 1.84
CA MET A 57 11.51 6.38 0.69
C MET A 57 10.89 5.07 1.17
N VAL A 58 9.59 4.92 0.99
CA VAL A 58 8.84 3.70 1.27
C VAL A 58 8.53 2.94 -0.01
N ARG A 59 8.21 1.66 0.12
CA ARG A 59 7.66 0.85 -0.97
C ARG A 59 6.20 0.54 -0.68
N ILE A 60 5.41 0.40 -1.74
CA ILE A 60 3.99 0.08 -1.61
C ILE A 60 3.80 -1.40 -1.93
N ASP A 61 3.45 -2.17 -0.91
CA ASP A 61 3.25 -3.61 -0.99
C ASP A 61 1.76 -3.95 -0.93
N PHE A 62 1.38 -4.99 -1.67
CA PHE A 62 0.00 -5.46 -1.79
C PHE A 62 -0.06 -6.84 -1.16
N LEU A 63 -0.89 -7.01 -0.13
CA LEU A 63 -0.95 -8.24 0.65
C LEU A 63 -2.35 -8.84 0.64
N PRO A 64 -2.50 -10.17 0.55
CA PRO A 64 -1.43 -11.16 0.45
C PRO A 64 -0.91 -11.35 -0.99
N GLY A 65 0.41 -11.57 -1.12
CA GLY A 65 1.02 -12.16 -2.32
C GLY A 65 1.38 -11.19 -3.45
N GLY A 66 1.33 -9.88 -3.22
CA GLY A 66 1.58 -8.87 -4.25
C GLY A 66 0.33 -8.49 -5.05
N ALA A 67 0.49 -7.49 -5.92
CA ALA A 67 -0.56 -7.07 -6.83
C ALA A 67 -0.81 -8.16 -7.89
N PRO A 68 -2.06 -8.60 -8.11
CA PRO A 68 -2.37 -9.63 -9.11
C PRO A 68 -1.86 -9.27 -10.52
N GLY A 69 -1.21 -10.22 -11.19
CA GLY A 69 -0.89 -10.22 -12.61
C GLY A 69 -2.13 -10.16 -13.50
N VAL A 70 -1.94 -10.02 -14.83
CA VAL A 70 -3.06 -9.96 -15.78
C VAL A 70 -3.91 -11.22 -15.70
N ASP A 71 -3.26 -12.39 -15.62
CA ASP A 71 -3.89 -13.71 -15.63
C ASP A 71 -4.24 -14.26 -14.23
N GLU A 72 -3.88 -13.55 -13.16
CA GLU A 72 -4.18 -13.99 -11.79
C GLU A 72 -5.56 -13.53 -11.34
N THR A 73 -6.34 -14.39 -10.68
CA THR A 73 -7.61 -13.98 -10.08
C THR A 73 -7.40 -12.80 -9.13
N ASP A 74 -8.31 -11.83 -9.21
CA ASP A 74 -8.33 -10.73 -8.25
C ASP A 74 -8.58 -11.25 -6.83
N ARG A 75 -8.07 -10.51 -5.86
CA ARG A 75 -8.21 -10.85 -4.44
C ARG A 75 -8.35 -9.59 -3.62
N THR A 76 -9.17 -9.68 -2.58
CA THR A 76 -9.32 -8.64 -1.58
C THR A 76 -8.17 -8.70 -0.60
N GLY A 77 -7.59 -7.56 -0.24
CA GLY A 77 -6.42 -7.51 0.62
C GLY A 77 -6.15 -6.15 1.25
N VAL A 78 -4.89 -5.95 1.64
CA VAL A 78 -4.37 -4.79 2.33
C VAL A 78 -3.24 -4.19 1.52
N VAL A 79 -3.25 -2.86 1.36
CA VAL A 79 -2.13 -2.11 0.76
C VAL A 79 -1.38 -1.44 1.89
N VAL A 80 -0.08 -1.70 1.96
CA VAL A 80 0.80 -1.18 3.00
C VAL A 80 1.97 -0.40 2.40
N ALA A 81 2.49 0.56 3.15
CA ALA A 81 3.82 1.12 2.90
C ALA A 81 4.83 0.55 3.90
N THR A 82 5.98 0.09 3.40
CA THR A 82 7.07 -0.44 4.21
C THR A 82 8.35 0.39 4.05
N LEU A 83 9.02 0.65 5.17
CA LEU A 83 10.36 1.26 5.15
C LEU A 83 11.42 0.18 4.85
N PRO A 84 12.38 0.43 3.94
CA PRO A 84 13.52 -0.45 3.73
C PRO A 84 14.29 -0.67 5.04
N GLY A 85 14.41 -1.93 5.47
CA GLY A 85 15.21 -2.31 6.64
C GLY A 85 14.67 -1.89 8.01
N GLN A 86 13.61 -1.07 8.10
CA GLN A 86 13.17 -0.46 9.37
C GLN A 86 11.85 -0.96 9.94
N GLY A 87 11.18 -1.91 9.29
CA GLY A 87 10.09 -2.67 9.91
C GLY A 87 8.80 -1.90 10.22
N ALA A 88 8.77 -0.56 10.16
CA ALA A 88 7.53 0.17 10.28
C ALA A 88 6.62 -0.12 9.08
N VAL A 89 5.34 -0.32 9.36
CA VAL A 89 4.31 -0.65 8.38
C VAL A 89 3.17 0.34 8.52
N TYR A 90 2.87 1.04 7.44
CA TYR A 90 1.68 1.89 7.34
C TYR A 90 0.60 1.17 6.55
N VAL A 91 -0.58 0.97 7.14
CA VAL A 91 -1.75 0.46 6.43
C VAL A 91 -2.43 1.63 5.73
N LEU A 92 -2.43 1.60 4.40
CA LEU A 92 -3.00 2.66 3.56
C LEU A 92 -4.44 2.35 3.16
N ALA A 93 -4.72 1.08 2.88
CA ALA A 93 -6.07 0.57 2.62
C ALA A 93 -6.20 -0.88 3.07
N LYS A 94 -7.41 -1.27 3.47
CA LYS A 94 -7.78 -2.64 3.81
C LYS A 94 -9.09 -2.99 3.10
N ASP A 95 -9.36 -4.29 2.99
CA ASP A 95 -10.59 -4.83 2.41
C ASP A 95 -10.87 -4.31 1.00
N ILE A 96 -9.81 -4.20 0.18
CA ILE A 96 -9.86 -3.66 -1.19
C ILE A 96 -9.41 -4.67 -2.23
N SER A 97 -9.98 -4.60 -3.44
CA SER A 97 -9.46 -5.29 -4.63
C SER A 97 -8.02 -4.88 -4.90
N LEU A 98 -7.08 -5.83 -4.80
CA LEU A 98 -5.66 -5.56 -5.04
C LEU A 98 -5.41 -5.23 -6.51
N ARG A 99 -6.18 -5.80 -7.46
CA ARG A 99 -6.10 -5.45 -8.87
C ARG A 99 -6.52 -3.99 -9.11
N ALA A 100 -7.67 -3.57 -8.57
CA ALA A 100 -8.14 -2.21 -8.72
C ALA A 100 -7.16 -1.21 -8.09
N ALA A 101 -6.70 -1.48 -6.87
CA ALA A 101 -5.70 -0.66 -6.19
C ALA A 101 -4.42 -0.51 -7.02
N TRP A 102 -3.90 -1.61 -7.58
CA TRP A 102 -2.74 -1.60 -8.46
C TRP A 102 -2.96 -0.76 -9.72
N GLN A 103 -4.11 -0.93 -10.38
CA GLN A 103 -4.46 -0.19 -11.59
C GLN A 103 -4.55 1.31 -11.32
N THR A 104 -5.21 1.71 -10.24
CA THR A 104 -5.37 3.13 -9.89
C THR A 104 -4.03 3.76 -9.51
N ILE A 105 -3.23 3.10 -8.69
CA ILE A 105 -1.87 3.58 -8.33
C ILE A 105 -1.02 3.71 -9.59
N ARG A 106 -1.06 2.74 -10.51
CA ARG A 106 -0.29 2.83 -11.76
C ARG A 106 -0.79 3.89 -12.72
N ALA A 107 -2.10 4.14 -12.77
CA ALA A 107 -2.67 5.16 -13.63
C ALA A 107 -2.27 6.57 -13.18
N GLN A 108 -2.21 6.79 -11.85
CA GLN A 108 -1.86 8.09 -11.28
C GLN A 108 -0.35 8.28 -11.06
N TRP A 109 0.41 7.18 -10.98
CA TRP A 109 1.86 7.16 -10.78
C TRP A 109 2.35 8.07 -9.62
N PRO A 110 1.81 7.90 -8.39
CA PRO A 110 2.12 8.78 -7.29
C PRO A 110 3.59 8.63 -6.85
N THR A 111 4.22 9.76 -6.53
CA THR A 111 5.59 9.82 -5.99
C THR A 111 5.62 10.13 -4.49
N THR A 112 4.47 10.43 -3.89
CA THR A 112 4.30 10.70 -2.46
C THR A 112 3.27 9.76 -1.82
N LEU A 113 3.38 9.54 -0.50
CA LEU A 113 2.49 8.66 0.24
C LEU A 113 1.07 9.25 0.33
N SER A 114 0.95 10.58 0.44
CA SER A 114 -0.31 11.28 0.28
C SER A 114 -0.96 11.02 -1.09
N GLY A 115 -0.16 11.01 -2.17
CA GLY A 115 -0.62 10.69 -3.51
C GLY A 115 -1.12 9.25 -3.64
N VAL A 116 -0.44 8.29 -3.00
CA VAL A 116 -0.91 6.90 -2.92
C VAL A 116 -2.24 6.82 -2.17
N CYS A 117 -2.39 7.53 -1.05
CA CYS A 117 -3.65 7.55 -0.28
C CYS A 117 -4.81 8.12 -1.12
N SER A 118 -4.59 9.22 -1.86
CA SER A 118 -5.59 9.78 -2.77
C SER A 118 -5.99 8.80 -3.86
N ALA A 119 -5.01 8.15 -4.51
CA ALA A 119 -5.27 7.12 -5.52
C ALA A 119 -6.10 5.95 -4.95
N LEU A 120 -5.78 5.52 -3.73
CA LEU A 120 -6.51 4.44 -3.07
C LEU A 120 -7.92 4.86 -2.65
N ALA A 121 -8.12 6.11 -2.22
CA ALA A 121 -9.45 6.63 -1.90
C ALA A 121 -10.38 6.57 -3.11
N ASP A 122 -9.90 6.94 -4.30
CA ASP A 122 -10.64 6.80 -5.55
C ASP A 122 -11.00 5.34 -5.83
N SER A 123 -10.07 4.41 -5.62
CA SER A 123 -10.30 2.98 -5.85
C SER A 123 -11.30 2.34 -4.89
N ARG A 124 -11.48 2.87 -3.67
CA ARG A 124 -12.49 2.38 -2.72
C ARG A 124 -13.90 2.60 -3.25
N TRP A 125 -14.13 3.64 -4.05
CA TRP A 125 -15.42 3.88 -4.69
C TRP A 125 -15.72 2.92 -5.85
N TYR A 126 -14.69 2.28 -6.41
CA TYR A 126 -14.83 1.25 -7.45
C TYR A 126 -15.11 -0.15 -6.90
N SER A 127 -15.16 -0.34 -5.58
CA SER A 127 -15.49 -1.63 -4.96
C SER A 127 -16.97 -2.06 -5.11
N GLY A 128 -17.76 -1.32 -5.89
CA GLY A 128 -19.15 -1.66 -6.21
C GLY A 128 -19.50 -1.40 -7.67
N ARG A 129 -19.26 -2.40 -8.53
CA ARG A 129 -20.25 -2.80 -9.55
C ARG A 129 -19.95 -4.22 -10.05
N PRO A 130 -20.90 -5.16 -9.95
CA PRO A 130 -20.87 -6.39 -10.74
C PRO A 130 -20.97 -6.09 -12.24
#